data_AF-A0A536TYJ4-F1
#
_entry.id   AF-A0A536TYJ4-F1
#
_cell.length_a   1.000
_cell.length_b   1.000
_cell.length_c   1.000
_cell.angle_alpha   90.00
_cell.angle_beta   90.00
_cell.angle_gamma   90.00
#
_symmetry.space_group_name_H-M   'P 1'
#
loop_
_entity.id
_entity.type
_entity.pdbx_description
1 polymer ?
#
loop_
_entity_poly.entity_id
_entity_poly.type
_entity_poly.pdbx_seq_one_letter_code
_entity_poly.pdbx_strand_id
1 'polypeptide(L)'
;MSCGVEREANNYTGRMIRGPGTVSEHQGATSATTARTANRVAAMKRTAHRGRRRRSRRGGLPWIAKCIDVPAPPLPARYRPSVGSESTLRARSDLAGREAGRRTDRILAHPGTSSRHRDPKVALSASSAHPSMLDSLRCLVRVVAAVAVTATAVAAPVRTAHVEAELVSSATALTPDKPLTVALRLKMDKGWHTYWQNPGESGLPTKLAWQLPAGMTAGSIQWPPPRTLPVGPLINYGYEGEVFLLSDIAATSALPSAGPATLRGRADWLVCKEICIPEGADLALTLPVSSQSSPDPQWGEAIARARALLPRPLAGWTVAAIGQGPQVELALTPDAERGDPGEIRFFPFAEGKIEPSAPQTLARDGSMLKLILPVASQRVGEFARVAGVLTASKGFGAQAAASIDVPLAGSVVAGPAVPGAAAALPAQYAGNDGNVDISLGIALAFALVGGLLLNLMPCVFPVLSLKVLRFAAHGFDRSAMRVHGLAFAAGVIGSFWLLAGLLLALRAAGGELGWGFQLQSPAVIVSLAVLFFV
;
A
#
# COMPACT_ATOMS: atom_id res chain seq x y z
N MET A 1 51.91 -7.46 -17.89
CA MET A 1 53.37 -7.53 -17.66
C MET A 1 53.60 -7.53 -16.16
N SER A 2 54.68 -8.18 -15.70
CA SER A 2 54.83 -8.75 -14.33
C SER A 2 53.83 -9.90 -14.10
N CYS A 3 54.25 -11.17 -13.99
CA CYS A 3 55.05 -11.86 -12.95
C CYS A 3 54.23 -12.08 -11.67
N GLY A 4 54.15 -13.27 -11.05
CA GLY A 4 54.96 -14.50 -11.18
C GLY A 4 55.58 -14.81 -9.81
N VAL A 5 54.93 -15.61 -8.95
CA VAL A 5 55.07 -17.08 -8.85
C VAL A 5 56.53 -17.51 -8.69
N GLU A 6 56.95 -17.93 -7.48
CA GLU A 6 57.24 -19.35 -7.13
C GLU A 6 57.74 -19.52 -5.68
N ARG A 7 57.37 -20.63 -5.00
CA ARG A 7 58.25 -21.51 -4.19
C ARG A 7 57.49 -22.64 -3.47
N GLU A 8 58.20 -23.77 -3.34
CA GLU A 8 57.78 -25.05 -2.75
C GLU A 8 58.15 -25.12 -1.23
N ALA A 9 58.00 -26.20 -0.43
CA ALA A 9 57.75 -27.62 -0.75
C ALA A 9 57.12 -28.46 0.40
N ASN A 10 56.43 -29.54 0.01
CA ASN A 10 56.35 -30.91 0.58
C ASN A 10 56.54 -31.21 2.09
N ASN A 11 55.68 -32.12 2.63
CA ASN A 11 56.11 -33.54 2.77
C ASN A 11 55.06 -34.63 3.15
N TYR A 12 55.30 -35.83 2.58
CA TYR A 12 55.03 -37.23 2.99
C TYR A 12 53.63 -37.90 3.24
N THR A 13 53.42 -39.02 2.49
CA THR A 13 52.65 -40.28 2.76
C THR A 13 51.12 -40.25 3.00
N GLY A 14 50.29 -41.21 2.53
CA GLY A 14 50.46 -42.41 1.67
C GLY A 14 50.38 -43.76 2.43
N ARG A 15 49.32 -44.59 2.31
CA ARG A 15 49.07 -45.65 1.28
C ARG A 15 47.64 -46.26 1.46
N MET A 16 46.87 -46.57 0.39
CA MET A 16 46.63 -47.89 -0.29
C MET A 16 46.00 -49.02 0.57
N ILE A 17 45.21 -50.02 0.12
CA ILE A 17 44.77 -50.56 -1.22
C ILE A 17 43.47 -51.40 -1.01
N ARG A 18 42.53 -51.66 -1.95
CA ARG A 18 42.51 -52.69 -3.04
C ARG A 18 41.16 -52.64 -3.82
N GLY A 19 41.03 -53.35 -4.95
CA GLY A 19 39.89 -53.29 -5.88
C GLY A 19 38.99 -54.57 -6.01
N PRO A 20 38.57 -55.01 -7.22
CA PRO A 20 37.14 -55.29 -7.48
C PRO A 20 36.76 -56.67 -8.08
N GLY A 21 35.45 -56.94 -8.16
CA GLY A 21 34.75 -58.01 -8.92
C GLY A 21 33.35 -58.28 -8.32
N THR A 22 32.37 -58.98 -8.88
CA THR A 22 31.99 -59.51 -10.22
C THR A 22 30.77 -60.44 -9.96
N VAL A 23 29.69 -60.32 -10.76
CA VAL A 23 28.74 -61.39 -11.19
C VAL A 23 28.13 -62.37 -10.15
N SER A 24 26.79 -62.44 -10.08
CA SER A 24 25.99 -63.69 -10.29
C SER A 24 24.47 -63.51 -10.10
N GLU A 25 23.69 -64.38 -10.74
CA GLU A 25 22.25 -64.59 -10.53
C GLU A 25 21.99 -65.81 -9.61
N HIS A 26 20.85 -65.81 -8.92
CA HIS A 26 19.91 -66.93 -8.60
C HIS A 26 18.96 -66.43 -7.49
N GLN A 27 17.62 -66.58 -7.53
CA GLN A 27 16.77 -67.79 -7.59
C GLN A 27 16.87 -68.71 -6.35
N GLY A 28 15.70 -69.04 -5.75
CA GLY A 28 15.54 -69.81 -4.50
C GLY A 28 14.88 -68.96 -3.40
N ALA A 29 13.57 -68.95 -3.10
CA ALA A 29 12.49 -69.96 -3.05
C ALA A 29 12.30 -70.62 -1.66
N THR A 30 11.08 -70.49 -1.10
CA THR A 30 10.44 -71.35 -0.07
C THR A 30 11.13 -71.48 1.32
N SER A 31 10.46 -71.51 2.48
CA SER A 31 9.12 -72.02 2.81
C SER A 31 8.44 -71.27 3.97
N ALA A 32 7.14 -71.52 4.13
CA ALA A 32 6.26 -70.96 5.16
C ALA A 32 6.42 -71.59 6.56
N THR A 33 5.91 -70.89 7.60
CA THR A 33 5.24 -71.50 8.77
C THR A 33 4.23 -70.51 9.39
N THR A 34 2.95 -70.88 9.31
CA THR A 34 1.92 -70.94 10.38
C THR A 34 2.10 -69.99 11.61
N ALA A 35 1.09 -69.25 12.11
CA ALA A 35 -0.34 -69.55 12.15
C ALA A 35 -1.33 -68.35 12.16
N ARG A 36 -2.59 -68.70 11.85
CA ARG A 36 -3.90 -68.09 12.15
C ARG A 36 -3.95 -67.22 13.43
N THR A 37 -4.82 -66.20 13.52
CA THR A 37 -6.29 -66.33 13.42
C THR A 37 -6.98 -65.02 13.03
N ALA A 38 -8.12 -65.12 12.32
CA ALA A 38 -8.91 -63.96 11.87
C ALA A 38 -10.44 -64.22 11.90
N ASN A 39 -11.20 -63.20 12.34
CA ASN A 39 -12.59 -62.81 11.95
C ASN A 39 -13.05 -61.69 12.91
N ARG A 40 -13.75 -60.60 12.51
CA ARG A 40 -15.14 -60.50 11.95
C ARG A 40 -16.18 -61.03 12.95
N VAL A 41 -17.37 -60.42 13.15
CA VAL A 41 -18.31 -59.80 12.19
C VAL A 41 -18.98 -58.53 12.82
N ALA A 42 -19.68 -57.72 12.02
CA ALA A 42 -20.36 -56.48 12.43
C ALA A 42 -21.90 -56.58 12.56
N ALA A 43 -22.46 -55.67 13.37
CA ALA A 43 -23.81 -55.06 13.31
C ALA A 43 -25.10 -55.94 13.30
N MET A 44 -26.02 -55.67 14.24
CA MET A 44 -27.47 -55.88 14.04
C MET A 44 -28.35 -54.90 14.85
N LYS A 45 -29.57 -54.71 14.34
CA LYS A 45 -30.62 -53.71 14.59
C LYS A 45 -31.22 -53.60 16.02
N ARG A 46 -31.73 -52.39 16.33
CA ARG A 46 -33.08 -51.98 16.82
C ARG A 46 -33.90 -53.04 17.59
N THR A 47 -34.55 -52.73 18.71
CA THR A 47 -35.62 -51.70 18.89
C THR A 47 -35.50 -50.99 20.28
N ALA A 48 -36.46 -50.46 21.07
CA ALA A 48 -37.95 -50.45 21.10
C ALA A 48 -38.54 -49.26 21.91
N HIS A 49 -39.83 -49.34 22.29
CA HIS A 49 -40.60 -48.37 23.10
C HIS A 49 -40.29 -48.47 24.62
N ARG A 50 -40.64 -47.52 25.51
CA ARG A 50 -41.90 -46.75 25.69
C ARG A 50 -41.66 -45.46 26.51
N GLY A 51 -42.44 -44.40 26.29
CA GLY A 51 -42.17 -43.07 26.89
C GLY A 51 -42.98 -42.72 28.14
N ARG A 52 -42.63 -41.59 28.79
CA ARG A 52 -43.45 -40.89 29.80
C ARG A 52 -43.37 -39.36 29.60
N ARG A 53 -44.53 -38.69 29.62
CA ARG A 53 -44.61 -37.22 29.69
C ARG A 53 -44.31 -36.73 31.11
N ARG A 54 -43.58 -35.62 31.27
CA ARG A 54 -43.84 -34.64 32.35
C ARG A 54 -43.36 -33.23 31.96
N ARG A 55 -44.14 -32.22 32.33
CA ARG A 55 -43.75 -30.81 32.35
C ARG A 55 -42.65 -30.60 33.41
N SER A 56 -41.73 -29.65 33.22
CA SER A 56 -41.91 -28.31 33.82
C SER A 56 -40.82 -27.29 33.43
N ARG A 57 -41.17 -26.00 33.60
CA ARG A 57 -40.31 -24.84 33.90
C ARG A 57 -39.10 -24.56 32.97
N ARG A 58 -39.29 -23.53 32.14
CA ARG A 58 -38.22 -22.57 31.81
C ARG A 58 -37.72 -21.94 33.11
N GLY A 59 -36.42 -21.69 33.21
CA GLY A 59 -35.81 -20.85 34.25
C GLY A 59 -34.69 -20.03 33.61
N GLY A 60 -34.94 -18.74 33.37
CA GLY A 60 -33.92 -17.80 32.89
C GLY A 60 -33.22 -17.13 34.07
N LEU A 61 -31.94 -16.80 33.92
CA LEU A 61 -31.20 -16.01 34.91
C LEU A 61 -31.62 -14.53 34.83
N PRO A 62 -31.89 -13.87 35.96
CA PRO A 62 -31.91 -12.42 36.02
C PRO A 62 -30.50 -11.87 36.30
N TRP A 63 -30.00 -10.98 35.43
CA TRP A 63 -28.92 -10.05 35.77
C TRP A 63 -29.39 -8.62 35.54
N ILE A 64 -28.86 -7.71 36.35
CA ILE A 64 -29.52 -6.43 36.66
C ILE A 64 -29.25 -5.38 35.57
N ALA A 65 -30.31 -4.77 35.06
CA ALA A 65 -30.21 -3.56 34.24
C ALA A 65 -29.91 -2.35 35.12
N LYS A 66 -28.98 -1.49 34.67
CA LYS A 66 -28.82 -0.13 35.21
C LYS A 66 -28.56 0.82 34.05
N CYS A 67 -29.57 1.58 33.67
CA CYS A 67 -29.52 2.52 32.55
C CYS A 67 -28.70 3.77 32.92
N ILE A 68 -28.03 4.33 31.93
CA ILE A 68 -27.54 5.71 31.92
C ILE A 68 -28.03 6.30 30.59
N ASP A 69 -28.83 7.35 30.64
CA ASP A 69 -29.35 8.01 29.45
C ASP A 69 -28.27 8.84 28.75
N VAL A 70 -28.22 8.72 27.42
CA VAL A 70 -27.45 9.60 26.54
C VAL A 70 -28.36 10.00 25.38
N PRO A 71 -28.65 11.30 25.17
CA PRO A 71 -29.59 11.74 24.13
C PRO A 71 -28.98 11.59 22.73
N ALA A 72 -29.81 11.14 21.78
CA ALA A 72 -29.41 11.00 20.37
C ALA A 72 -29.37 12.36 19.63
N PRO A 73 -28.42 12.58 18.69
CA PRO A 73 -28.38 13.78 17.86
C PRO A 73 -29.50 13.79 16.80
N PRO A 74 -29.97 14.97 16.35
CA PRO A 74 -31.06 15.08 15.39
C PRO A 74 -30.66 14.68 13.96
N LEU A 75 -31.61 14.13 13.22
CA LEU A 75 -31.46 13.79 11.80
C LEU A 75 -31.43 15.06 10.91
N PRO A 76 -30.62 15.10 9.85
CA PRO A 76 -30.60 16.23 8.90
C PRO A 76 -31.87 16.27 8.04
N ALA A 77 -32.26 17.48 7.64
CA ALA A 77 -33.49 17.73 6.87
C ALA A 77 -33.44 17.19 5.42
N ARG A 78 -34.62 16.87 4.87
CA ARG A 78 -34.77 16.38 3.49
C ARG A 78 -34.46 17.49 2.47
N TYR A 79 -33.45 17.28 1.64
CA TYR A 79 -33.18 18.13 0.47
C TYR A 79 -34.22 17.90 -0.63
N ARG A 80 -34.82 18.97 -1.17
CA ARG A 80 -35.61 18.94 -2.41
C ARG A 80 -34.73 19.40 -3.58
N PRO A 81 -34.75 18.72 -4.75
CA PRO A 81 -34.16 19.27 -5.96
C PRO A 81 -35.04 20.38 -6.53
N SER A 82 -34.45 21.52 -6.89
CA SER A 82 -35.04 22.55 -7.76
C SER A 82 -34.57 22.33 -9.20
N VAL A 83 -35.49 22.44 -10.17
CA VAL A 83 -35.23 22.20 -11.60
C VAL A 83 -35.44 23.50 -12.38
N GLY A 84 -34.54 23.77 -13.34
CA GLY A 84 -34.61 24.93 -14.25
C GLY A 84 -33.92 26.19 -13.70
N SER A 85 -33.44 27.11 -14.55
CA SER A 85 -33.36 27.07 -16.02
C SER A 85 -32.25 27.99 -16.54
N GLU A 86 -31.84 27.81 -17.80
CA GLU A 86 -30.84 28.63 -18.48
C GLU A 86 -31.34 30.06 -18.84
N SER A 87 -30.40 30.87 -19.36
CA SER A 87 -30.61 32.19 -19.98
C SER A 87 -30.83 33.36 -18.99
N THR A 88 -30.47 34.62 -19.28
CA THR A 88 -29.93 35.24 -20.52
C THR A 88 -28.77 36.20 -20.21
N LEU A 89 -27.94 36.51 -21.21
CA LEU A 89 -27.07 37.69 -21.15
C LEU A 89 -27.90 38.99 -21.15
N ARG A 90 -27.50 39.98 -20.35
CA ARG A 90 -27.63 41.41 -20.70
C ARG A 90 -26.58 42.24 -19.98
N ALA A 91 -25.72 42.91 -20.75
CA ALA A 91 -24.85 43.95 -20.24
C ALA A 91 -25.60 45.28 -20.15
N ARG A 92 -25.27 46.09 -19.15
CA ARG A 92 -25.37 47.55 -19.23
C ARG A 92 -24.36 48.21 -18.31
N SER A 93 -23.93 49.39 -18.70
CA SER A 93 -22.80 50.13 -18.16
C SER A 93 -23.23 51.37 -17.37
N ASP A 94 -22.22 52.02 -16.78
CA ASP A 94 -22.07 53.48 -16.64
C ASP A 94 -22.28 54.19 -15.28
N LEU A 95 -21.18 54.86 -14.89
CA LEU A 95 -21.05 56.23 -14.36
C LEU A 95 -21.33 56.56 -12.88
N ALA A 96 -20.21 56.77 -12.17
CA ALA A 96 -19.82 58.04 -11.53
C ALA A 96 -20.51 58.54 -10.24
N GLY A 97 -19.95 58.13 -9.09
CA GLY A 97 -19.10 58.97 -8.21
C GLY A 97 -19.61 60.27 -7.57
N ARG A 98 -19.20 60.51 -6.31
CA ARG A 98 -18.86 61.83 -5.72
C ARG A 98 -18.17 61.71 -4.35
N GLU A 99 -17.53 62.79 -3.91
CA GLU A 99 -16.69 62.88 -2.71
C GLU A 99 -17.31 63.71 -1.56
N ALA A 100 -16.61 63.70 -0.41
CA ALA A 100 -16.40 64.81 0.54
C ALA A 100 -17.41 65.11 1.68
N GLY A 101 -16.86 65.66 2.78
CA GLY A 101 -17.55 66.14 4.00
C GLY A 101 -17.85 65.04 5.03
N ARG A 102 -17.25 64.92 6.22
CA ARG A 102 -16.45 65.80 7.11
C ARG A 102 -17.23 66.92 7.84
N ARG A 103 -17.82 66.61 9.00
CA ARG A 103 -17.65 67.39 10.26
C ARG A 103 -18.15 66.69 11.53
N THR A 104 -17.53 67.05 12.65
CA THR A 104 -17.93 66.74 14.03
C THR A 104 -18.58 67.97 14.69
N ASP A 105 -18.97 67.81 15.97
CA ASP A 105 -19.39 68.79 17.00
C ASP A 105 -20.88 68.66 17.36
N ARG A 106 -21.31 68.84 18.62
CA ARG A 106 -20.62 69.07 19.92
C ARG A 106 -21.59 68.66 21.05
N ILE A 107 -21.10 68.33 22.24
CA ILE A 107 -21.93 68.20 23.46
C ILE A 107 -21.47 69.21 24.51
N LEU A 108 -22.44 69.70 25.31
CA LEU A 108 -22.32 70.81 26.24
C LEU A 108 -21.57 70.46 27.55
N ALA A 109 -21.13 71.49 28.26
CA ALA A 109 -20.42 71.40 29.53
C ALA A 109 -21.18 72.08 30.68
N HIS A 110 -20.87 71.71 31.93
CA HIS A 110 -21.12 72.52 33.12
C HIS A 110 -19.98 72.33 34.17
N PRO A 111 -19.71 73.31 35.07
CA PRO A 111 -18.47 73.38 35.85
C PRO A 111 -18.60 73.03 37.35
N GLY A 112 -17.46 72.78 38.03
CA GLY A 112 -17.39 72.48 39.48
C GLY A 112 -16.04 72.81 40.15
N THR A 113 -15.93 74.04 40.65
CA THR A 113 -14.95 74.68 41.58
C THR A 113 -13.93 73.87 42.43
N SER A 114 -12.72 74.45 42.58
CA SER A 114 -11.78 74.39 43.75
C SER A 114 -10.95 73.09 43.98
N SER A 115 -9.69 73.09 44.44
CA SER A 115 -8.90 74.14 45.12
C SER A 115 -7.35 73.93 45.11
N ARG A 116 -6.59 75.02 45.35
CA ARG A 116 -5.26 75.16 46.03
C ARG A 116 -3.99 74.39 45.57
N HIS A 117 -3.02 75.19 45.11
CA HIS A 117 -1.57 75.20 45.41
C HIS A 117 -0.76 73.89 45.66
N ARG A 118 0.28 73.68 44.84
CA ARG A 118 1.69 74.03 45.19
C ARG A 118 2.65 73.82 44.00
N ASP A 119 3.38 74.87 43.63
CA ASP A 119 4.68 74.74 42.94
C ASP A 119 5.80 74.54 43.99
N PRO A 120 6.98 74.01 43.61
CA PRO A 120 8.03 74.95 43.23
C PRO A 120 8.87 74.54 41.99
N LYS A 121 9.11 75.57 41.17
CA LYS A 121 10.20 75.78 40.20
C LYS A 121 11.35 74.74 40.19
N VAL A 122 11.60 74.16 39.01
CA VAL A 122 12.92 73.67 38.58
C VAL A 122 13.35 74.45 37.33
N ALA A 123 14.64 74.70 37.16
CA ALA A 123 15.16 75.69 36.23
C ALA A 123 15.16 75.23 34.75
N LEU A 124 14.90 76.18 33.85
CA LEU A 124 15.16 76.04 32.42
C LEU A 124 16.66 76.15 32.14
N SER A 125 17.27 75.08 31.64
CA SER A 125 18.59 75.11 31.00
C SER A 125 18.42 74.76 29.52
N ALA A 126 18.63 75.74 28.65
CA ALA A 126 18.50 75.55 27.21
C ALA A 126 19.82 75.01 26.62
N SER A 127 19.78 73.80 26.07
CA SER A 127 20.86 73.23 25.26
C SER A 127 20.27 72.64 23.97
N SER A 128 20.28 73.43 22.90
CA SER A 128 19.72 73.08 21.60
C SER A 128 20.70 72.25 20.77
N ALA A 129 20.92 71.00 21.19
CA ALA A 129 21.64 70.01 20.39
C ALA A 129 20.71 69.43 19.31
N HIS A 130 20.73 70.01 18.11
CA HIS A 130 20.06 69.42 16.95
C HIS A 130 20.76 68.11 16.55
N PRO A 131 20.07 66.94 16.55
CA PRO A 131 20.67 65.71 16.03
C PRO A 131 20.90 65.84 14.52
N SER A 132 22.03 65.34 14.03
CA SER A 132 22.37 65.48 12.62
C SER A 132 21.44 64.63 11.74
N MET A 133 21.11 65.13 10.55
CA MET A 133 20.27 64.41 9.58
C MET A 133 20.89 63.06 9.14
N LEU A 134 22.21 62.90 9.31
CA LEU A 134 22.96 61.68 9.03
C LEU A 134 22.72 60.59 10.09
N ASP A 135 22.48 60.95 11.36
CA ASP A 135 22.29 59.97 12.44
C ASP A 135 20.89 59.36 12.40
N SER A 136 19.88 60.13 11.99
CA SER A 136 18.55 59.61 11.67
C SER A 136 18.61 58.59 10.50
N LEU A 137 19.38 58.87 9.46
CA LEU A 137 19.62 57.92 8.36
C LEU A 137 20.33 56.65 8.85
N ARG A 138 21.36 56.78 9.69
CA ARG A 138 22.08 55.63 10.29
C ARG A 138 21.19 54.77 11.17
N CYS A 139 20.22 55.37 11.88
CA CYS A 139 19.24 54.62 12.65
C CYS A 139 18.27 53.86 11.72
N LEU A 140 17.77 54.51 10.67
CA LEU A 140 16.87 53.87 9.69
C LEU A 140 17.54 52.69 8.98
N VAL A 141 18.79 52.84 8.53
CA VAL A 141 19.58 51.76 7.92
C VAL A 141 19.80 50.59 8.87
N ARG A 142 19.99 50.84 10.18
CA ARG A 142 20.13 49.78 11.20
C ARG A 142 18.82 49.07 11.50
N VAL A 143 17.67 49.75 11.45
CA VAL A 143 16.35 49.12 11.61
C VAL A 143 16.00 48.25 10.40
N VAL A 144 16.31 48.70 9.17
CA VAL A 144 16.12 47.88 7.96
C VAL A 144 17.06 46.67 7.94
N ALA A 145 18.31 46.82 8.40
CA ALA A 145 19.26 45.71 8.54
C ALA A 145 18.92 44.72 9.67
N ALA A 146 17.94 45.02 10.52
CA ALA A 146 17.48 44.15 11.61
C ALA A 146 16.30 43.24 11.20
N VAL A 147 15.81 43.32 9.95
CA VAL A 147 14.97 42.26 9.37
C VAL A 147 15.89 41.08 9.01
N ALA A 148 16.30 40.34 10.04
CA ALA A 148 16.91 39.04 9.85
C ALA A 148 15.87 38.15 9.15
N VAL A 149 16.11 37.83 7.88
CA VAL A 149 15.26 36.91 7.12
C VAL A 149 15.45 35.52 7.75
N THR A 150 14.58 35.18 8.69
CA THR A 150 14.41 33.83 9.19
C THR A 150 13.90 32.98 8.03
N ALA A 151 14.83 32.38 7.29
CA ALA A 151 14.54 31.45 6.21
C ALA A 151 13.90 30.19 6.81
N THR A 152 12.60 30.26 7.04
CA THR A 152 11.75 29.15 7.47
C THR A 152 11.87 27.99 6.49
N ALA A 153 11.64 26.77 6.96
CA ALA A 153 11.42 25.63 6.08
C ALA A 153 10.31 25.99 5.07
N VAL A 154 10.58 25.84 3.77
CA VAL A 154 9.56 26.01 2.72
C VAL A 154 9.50 24.73 1.90
N ALA A 155 8.43 23.99 2.12
CA ALA A 155 7.84 23.11 1.13
C ALA A 155 6.49 23.68 0.69
N ALA A 156 6.06 23.35 -0.52
CA ALA A 156 4.72 23.63 -1.00
C ALA A 156 4.00 22.29 -1.21
N PRO A 157 2.81 22.06 -0.61
CA PRO A 157 2.05 20.85 -0.89
C PRO A 157 1.57 20.86 -2.34
N VAL A 158 1.88 19.80 -3.08
CA VAL A 158 1.40 19.58 -4.45
C VAL A 158 0.13 18.75 -4.39
N ARG A 159 -0.95 19.27 -4.95
CA ARG A 159 -2.26 18.61 -4.98
C ARG A 159 -2.49 17.94 -6.33
N THR A 160 -2.62 16.62 -6.32
CA THR A 160 -3.07 15.80 -7.47
C THR A 160 -4.60 15.69 -7.48
N ALA A 161 -5.16 14.76 -8.27
CA ALA A 161 -6.60 14.55 -8.31
C ALA A 161 -7.12 14.10 -6.94
N HIS A 162 -6.44 13.14 -6.29
CA HIS A 162 -6.93 12.51 -5.05
C HIS A 162 -5.97 12.56 -3.86
N VAL A 163 -4.77 13.16 -4.00
CA VAL A 163 -3.76 13.24 -2.94
C VAL A 163 -3.17 14.65 -2.81
N GLU A 164 -2.96 15.09 -1.58
CA GLU A 164 -2.11 16.24 -1.22
C GLU A 164 -0.75 15.67 -0.76
N ALA A 165 0.31 15.98 -1.51
CA ALA A 165 1.65 15.42 -1.32
C ALA A 165 2.68 16.50 -0.98
N GLU A 166 3.52 16.27 0.04
CA GLU A 166 4.44 17.27 0.58
C GLU A 166 5.72 16.60 1.13
N LEU A 167 6.88 17.27 1.02
CA LEU A 167 8.10 16.88 1.74
C LEU A 167 8.24 17.73 2.99
N VAL A 168 8.25 17.12 4.17
CA VAL A 168 8.18 17.81 5.46
C VAL A 168 9.29 17.34 6.42
N SER A 169 9.96 18.26 7.12
CA SER A 169 11.07 17.95 8.04
C SER A 169 10.61 17.75 9.49
N SER A 170 11.33 16.92 10.24
CA SER A 170 11.14 16.80 11.70
C SER A 170 11.69 18.00 12.48
N ALA A 171 12.51 18.84 11.84
CA ALA A 171 13.23 19.95 12.45
C ALA A 171 13.29 21.17 11.54
N THR A 172 13.50 22.35 12.13
CA THR A 172 13.50 23.67 11.46
C THR A 172 14.73 23.95 10.62
N ALA A 173 15.85 23.29 10.89
CA ALA A 173 17.10 23.42 10.17
C ALA A 173 17.80 22.07 9.97
N LEU A 174 18.61 21.97 8.92
CA LEU A 174 19.51 20.85 8.70
C LEU A 174 20.84 21.10 9.42
N THR A 175 21.27 20.16 10.26
CA THR A 175 22.55 20.25 10.98
C THR A 175 23.55 19.24 10.40
N PRO A 176 24.73 19.68 9.92
CA PRO A 176 25.75 18.78 9.41
C PRO A 176 26.16 17.69 10.42
N ASP A 177 26.52 16.53 9.86
CA ASP A 177 26.92 15.30 10.55
C ASP A 177 25.89 14.75 11.56
N LYS A 178 24.62 15.18 11.45
CA LYS A 178 23.45 14.62 12.15
C LYS A 178 22.36 14.26 11.14
N PRO A 179 21.74 13.07 11.25
CA PRO A 179 20.65 12.69 10.35
C PRO A 179 19.39 13.52 10.65
N LEU A 180 18.77 14.08 9.61
CA LEU A 180 17.48 14.75 9.67
C LEU A 180 16.39 13.84 9.10
N THR A 181 15.35 13.55 9.88
CA THR A 181 14.17 12.85 9.34
C THR A 181 13.36 13.81 8.48
N VAL A 182 13.12 13.41 7.23
CA VAL A 182 12.17 14.05 6.31
C VAL A 182 11.11 13.02 5.94
N ALA A 183 9.85 13.43 5.89
CA ALA A 183 8.75 12.58 5.47
C ALA A 183 8.22 13.02 4.11
N LEU A 184 7.93 12.05 3.24
CA LEU A 184 6.90 12.20 2.22
C LEU A 184 5.55 12.04 2.93
N ARG A 185 4.87 13.17 3.11
CA ARG A 185 3.49 13.24 3.61
C ARG A 185 2.55 13.04 2.42
N LEU A 186 1.70 12.03 2.48
CA LEU A 186 0.61 11.79 1.52
C LEU A 186 -0.72 11.84 2.26
N LYS A 187 -1.61 12.74 1.86
CA LYS A 187 -2.95 12.89 2.42
C LYS A 187 -3.98 12.65 1.31
N MET A 188 -4.63 11.48 1.38
CA MET A 188 -5.62 10.98 0.44
C MET A 188 -7.01 11.57 0.74
N ASP A 189 -7.81 11.74 -0.31
CA ASP A 189 -9.23 12.06 -0.17
C ASP A 189 -10.01 10.96 0.57
N LYS A 190 -11.17 11.31 1.14
CA LYS A 190 -12.01 10.36 1.89
C LYS A 190 -12.45 9.17 1.04
N GLY A 191 -12.04 7.97 1.44
CA GLY A 191 -12.33 6.71 0.74
C GLY A 191 -11.34 6.36 -0.37
N TRP A 192 -10.24 7.11 -0.50
CA TRP A 192 -9.10 6.74 -1.34
C TRP A 192 -7.94 6.21 -0.50
N HIS A 193 -7.20 5.26 -1.04
CA HIS A 193 -6.05 4.63 -0.41
C HIS A 193 -4.80 4.62 -1.31
N THR A 194 -3.64 4.54 -0.67
CA THR A 194 -2.36 4.20 -1.29
C THR A 194 -1.68 3.05 -0.55
N TYR A 195 -0.57 2.54 -1.08
CA TYR A 195 -0.07 1.21 -0.75
C TYR A 195 1.16 1.19 0.16
N TRP A 196 1.33 0.05 0.84
CA TRP A 196 2.55 -0.32 1.54
C TRP A 196 3.62 -0.86 0.56
N GLN A 197 4.83 -1.12 1.06
CA GLN A 197 5.95 -1.63 0.26
C GLN A 197 5.66 -2.97 -0.45
N ASN A 198 4.81 -3.80 0.16
CA ASN A 198 4.12 -4.92 -0.47
C ASN A 198 2.64 -4.50 -0.57
N PRO A 199 2.05 -4.39 -1.77
CA PRO A 199 0.69 -3.87 -1.94
C PRO A 199 -0.42 -4.88 -1.62
N GLY A 200 -0.12 -6.17 -1.41
CA GLY A 200 -1.11 -7.24 -1.26
C GLY A 200 -1.39 -7.96 -2.58
N GLU A 201 -2.66 -8.26 -2.88
CA GLU A 201 -3.05 -8.91 -4.15
C GLU A 201 -3.01 -7.98 -5.37
N SER A 202 -3.14 -6.67 -5.16
CA SER A 202 -3.14 -5.69 -6.25
C SER A 202 -2.59 -4.35 -5.80
N GLY A 203 -1.98 -3.60 -6.71
CA GLY A 203 -1.47 -2.24 -6.47
C GLY A 203 0.01 -2.08 -6.78
N LEU A 204 0.58 -0.94 -6.40
CA LEU A 204 2.01 -0.65 -6.53
C LEU A 204 2.49 0.20 -5.34
N PRO A 205 3.66 -0.09 -4.75
CA PRO A 205 4.21 0.68 -3.64
C PRO A 205 4.64 2.08 -4.08
N THR A 206 4.52 3.06 -3.17
CA THR A 206 5.05 4.41 -3.36
C THR A 206 6.58 4.40 -3.54
N LYS A 207 7.08 5.15 -4.52
CA LYS A 207 8.50 5.36 -4.79
C LYS A 207 8.87 6.83 -4.57
N LEU A 208 10.08 7.07 -4.09
CA LEU A 208 10.64 8.41 -3.88
C LEU A 208 12.08 8.45 -4.42
N ALA A 209 12.26 9.06 -5.58
CA ALA A 209 13.55 9.23 -6.24
C ALA A 209 14.15 10.59 -5.86
N TRP A 210 15.07 10.57 -4.88
CA TRP A 210 15.73 11.75 -4.34
C TRP A 210 16.73 12.38 -5.33
N GLN A 211 16.76 13.72 -5.33
CA GLN A 211 17.64 14.58 -6.11
C GLN A 211 18.28 15.58 -5.13
N LEU A 212 19.32 15.14 -4.42
CA LEU A 212 19.93 15.90 -3.33
C LEU A 212 21.16 16.72 -3.77
N PRO A 213 21.49 17.82 -3.05
CA PRO A 213 22.79 18.47 -3.16
C PRO A 213 23.97 17.53 -2.89
N ALA A 214 25.13 17.83 -3.47
CA ALA A 214 26.37 17.14 -3.17
C ALA A 214 26.70 17.21 -1.65
N GLY A 215 27.17 16.11 -1.08
CA GLY A 215 27.39 15.98 0.36
C GLY A 215 26.17 15.48 1.17
N MET A 216 25.04 15.18 0.52
CA MET A 216 23.87 14.56 1.16
C MET A 216 23.55 13.18 0.60
N THR A 217 22.96 12.32 1.44
CA THR A 217 22.37 11.04 1.05
C THR A 217 21.03 10.82 1.77
N ALA A 218 20.12 10.07 1.14
CA ALA A 218 18.86 9.65 1.76
C ALA A 218 18.90 8.15 2.07
N GLY A 219 18.42 7.77 3.25
CA GLY A 219 18.05 6.40 3.55
C GLY A 219 16.79 5.96 2.78
N SER A 220 16.58 4.65 2.72
CA SER A 220 15.34 4.06 2.19
C SER A 220 14.10 4.53 2.94
N ILE A 221 12.93 4.37 2.33
CA ILE A 221 11.65 4.66 2.98
C ILE A 221 11.47 3.69 4.17
N GLN A 222 11.26 4.28 5.34
CA GLN A 222 10.87 3.61 6.58
C GLN A 222 9.34 3.63 6.65
N TRP A 223 8.74 2.46 6.52
CA TRP A 223 7.29 2.31 6.37
C TRP A 223 6.61 2.13 7.74
N PRO A 224 5.61 2.97 8.08
CA PRO A 224 4.66 2.67 9.15
C PRO A 224 3.99 1.29 8.96
N PRO A 225 3.42 0.70 10.03
CA PRO A 225 2.68 -0.54 9.90
C PRO A 225 1.46 -0.36 8.99
N PRO A 226 1.23 -1.27 8.03
CA PRO A 226 0.09 -1.19 7.11
C PRO A 226 -1.22 -1.58 7.81
N ARG A 227 -2.34 -1.30 7.15
CA ARG A 227 -3.62 -2.01 7.39
C ARG A 227 -4.06 -2.78 6.15
N THR A 228 -4.98 -3.72 6.36
CA THR A 228 -5.74 -4.36 5.28
C THR A 228 -6.71 -3.37 4.64
N LEU A 229 -6.77 -3.38 3.31
CA LEU A 229 -7.65 -2.57 2.49
C LEU A 229 -8.48 -3.53 1.61
N PRO A 230 -9.74 -3.83 1.96
CA PRO A 230 -10.59 -4.72 1.18
C PRO A 230 -11.09 -4.04 -0.09
N VAL A 231 -10.84 -4.66 -1.25
CA VAL A 231 -11.27 -4.17 -2.57
C VAL A 231 -12.03 -5.30 -3.26
N GLY A 232 -13.36 -5.32 -3.07
CA GLY A 232 -14.18 -6.46 -3.46
C GLY A 232 -13.79 -7.71 -2.65
N PRO A 233 -13.43 -8.83 -3.29
CA PRO A 233 -12.93 -10.01 -2.59
C PRO A 233 -11.42 -9.98 -2.30
N LEU A 234 -10.68 -8.98 -2.81
CA LEU A 234 -9.22 -8.88 -2.66
C LEU A 234 -8.84 -8.14 -1.36
N ILE A 235 -7.67 -8.47 -0.80
CA ILE A 235 -7.07 -7.76 0.32
C ILE A 235 -5.73 -7.13 -0.12
N ASN A 236 -5.73 -5.80 -0.14
CA ASN A 236 -4.54 -5.00 -0.33
C ASN A 236 -3.95 -4.57 1.02
N TYR A 237 -2.72 -4.06 1.01
CA TYR A 237 -2.01 -3.55 2.18
C TYR A 237 -1.60 -2.08 1.97
N GLY A 238 -1.93 -1.20 2.92
CA GLY A 238 -1.64 0.22 2.76
C GLY A 238 -2.32 1.14 3.77
N TYR A 239 -2.70 2.32 3.28
CA TYR A 239 -3.14 3.46 4.07
C TYR A 239 -4.25 4.26 3.36
N GLU A 240 -5.24 4.75 4.12
CA GLU A 240 -6.19 5.81 3.74
C GLU A 240 -6.05 6.98 4.73
N GLY A 241 -6.53 8.17 4.35
CA GLY A 241 -6.47 9.37 5.21
C GLY A 241 -5.13 10.08 5.04
N GLU A 242 -4.18 9.88 5.96
CA GLU A 242 -2.85 10.51 5.89
C GLU A 242 -1.76 9.51 6.32
N VAL A 243 -0.62 9.55 5.63
CA VAL A 243 0.57 8.75 5.96
C VAL A 243 1.85 9.59 5.80
N PHE A 244 2.81 9.37 6.70
CA PHE A 244 4.14 9.96 6.67
C PHE A 244 5.16 8.84 6.39
N LEU A 245 5.67 8.79 5.16
CA LEU A 245 6.69 7.84 4.72
C LEU A 245 8.07 8.45 4.97
N LEU A 246 8.82 7.92 5.94
CA LEU A 246 10.00 8.61 6.47
C LEU A 246 11.29 8.19 5.76
N SER A 247 12.18 9.15 5.47
CA SER A 247 13.58 8.91 5.10
C SER A 247 14.48 9.74 6.01
N ASP A 248 15.57 9.15 6.49
CA ASP A 248 16.61 9.92 7.17
C ASP A 248 17.61 10.45 6.14
N ILE A 249 17.78 11.77 6.13
CA ILE A 249 18.72 12.49 5.27
C ILE A 249 20.00 12.70 6.06
N ALA A 250 21.09 12.07 5.61
CA ALA A 250 22.43 12.33 6.13
C ALA A 250 23.08 13.46 5.29
N ALA A 251 23.86 14.29 5.96
CA ALA A 251 24.41 15.50 5.38
C ALA A 251 25.78 15.79 6.00
N THR A 252 26.83 15.85 5.18
CA THR A 252 28.20 15.98 5.69
C THR A 252 28.60 17.43 5.94
N SER A 253 29.59 17.64 6.81
CA SER A 253 30.27 18.93 6.99
C SER A 253 30.98 19.49 5.74
N ALA A 254 31.03 18.74 4.63
CA ALA A 254 31.50 19.23 3.33
C ALA A 254 30.44 20.05 2.55
N LEU A 255 29.23 20.23 3.11
CA LEU A 255 28.20 21.06 2.52
C LEU A 255 28.61 22.54 2.42
N PRO A 256 28.28 23.25 1.32
CA PRO A 256 28.49 24.69 1.21
C PRO A 256 27.72 25.45 2.30
N SER A 257 28.45 26.02 3.26
CA SER A 257 27.91 26.75 4.43
C SER A 257 27.33 28.14 4.10
N ALA A 258 27.00 28.39 2.83
CA ALA A 258 26.72 29.71 2.27
C ALA A 258 25.23 29.94 1.89
N GLY A 259 24.32 29.02 2.24
CA GLY A 259 22.90 29.18 1.94
C GLY A 259 22.02 28.04 2.45
N PRO A 260 20.69 28.14 2.27
CA PRO A 260 19.77 27.05 2.55
C PRO A 260 19.93 25.92 1.53
N ALA A 261 19.80 24.68 1.98
CA ALA A 261 19.81 23.51 1.12
C ALA A 261 18.39 23.18 0.64
N THR A 262 18.24 22.85 -0.64
CA THR A 262 16.96 22.37 -1.20
C THR A 262 17.03 20.87 -1.44
N LEU A 263 16.23 20.12 -0.69
CA LEU A 263 15.99 18.70 -0.91
C LEU A 263 14.91 18.56 -1.98
N ARG A 264 15.20 17.88 -3.09
CA ARG A 264 14.22 17.59 -4.15
C ARG A 264 13.97 16.09 -4.24
N GLY A 265 12.77 15.70 -4.66
CA GLY A 265 12.47 14.31 -4.94
C GLY A 265 11.24 14.16 -5.84
N ARG A 266 11.32 13.22 -6.78
CA ARG A 266 10.15 12.75 -7.54
C ARG A 266 9.46 11.67 -6.73
N ALA A 267 8.21 11.88 -6.36
CA ALA A 267 7.37 10.90 -5.70
C ALA A 267 6.35 10.34 -6.70
N ASP A 268 6.24 9.02 -6.78
CA ASP A 268 5.27 8.31 -7.64
C ASP A 268 4.53 7.27 -6.79
N TRP A 269 3.20 7.26 -6.88
CA TRP A 269 2.33 6.36 -6.11
C TRP A 269 1.14 5.88 -6.93
N LEU A 270 0.52 4.78 -6.49
CA LEU A 270 -0.79 4.38 -6.96
C LEU A 270 -1.83 4.81 -5.92
N VAL A 271 -2.91 5.45 -6.36
CA VAL A 271 -4.06 5.79 -5.50
C VAL A 271 -5.32 5.10 -6.04
N CYS A 272 -6.11 4.48 -5.17
CA CYS A 272 -7.28 3.70 -5.58
C CYS A 272 -8.49 3.90 -4.67
N LYS A 273 -9.68 3.58 -5.23
CA LYS A 273 -10.95 3.49 -4.52
C LYS A 273 -11.80 2.34 -5.08
N GLU A 274 -12.19 2.47 -6.34
CA GLU A 274 -12.87 1.44 -7.16
C GLU A 274 -12.03 1.11 -8.40
N ILE A 275 -11.47 2.15 -9.01
CA ILE A 275 -10.36 2.06 -9.98
C ILE A 275 -9.05 2.48 -9.31
N CYS A 276 -7.93 2.13 -9.94
CA CYS A 276 -6.58 2.54 -9.55
C CYS A 276 -6.01 3.53 -10.56
N ILE A 277 -5.42 4.61 -10.05
CA ILE A 277 -4.87 5.72 -10.83
C ILE A 277 -3.40 5.92 -10.42
N PRO A 278 -2.44 5.89 -11.37
CA PRO A 278 -1.07 6.30 -11.09
C PRO A 278 -1.00 7.82 -10.97
N GLU A 279 -0.43 8.30 -9.89
CA GLU A 279 -0.21 9.71 -9.59
C GLU A 279 1.25 9.94 -9.17
N GLY A 280 1.69 11.20 -9.17
CA GLY A 280 2.99 11.55 -8.63
C GLY A 280 3.33 13.03 -8.76
N ALA A 281 4.22 13.50 -7.92
CA ALA A 281 4.61 14.90 -7.80
C ALA A 281 6.13 15.07 -7.72
N ASP A 282 6.62 16.16 -8.31
CA ASP A 282 7.99 16.64 -8.11
C ASP A 282 7.99 17.63 -6.94
N LEU A 283 8.59 17.21 -5.84
CA LEU A 283 8.51 17.90 -4.55
C LEU A 283 9.85 18.56 -4.20
N ALA A 284 9.77 19.66 -3.46
CA ALA A 284 10.95 20.37 -2.96
C ALA A 284 10.70 20.86 -1.52
N LEU A 285 11.72 20.72 -0.68
CA LEU A 285 11.79 21.24 0.69
C LEU A 285 13.11 22.00 0.86
N THR A 286 13.02 23.31 1.04
CA THR A 286 14.17 24.18 1.32
C THR A 286 14.34 24.38 2.82
N LEU A 287 15.54 24.14 3.34
CA LEU A 287 15.89 24.22 4.76
C LEU A 287 17.16 25.06 4.97
N PRO A 288 17.22 25.90 6.02
CA PRO A 288 18.48 26.52 6.43
C PRO A 288 19.47 25.45 6.93
N VAL A 289 20.75 25.63 6.62
CA VAL A 289 21.85 24.81 7.19
C VAL A 289 22.37 25.52 8.44
N SER A 290 22.38 24.84 9.59
CA SER A 290 22.69 25.46 10.88
C SER A 290 23.24 24.46 11.90
N SER A 291 24.18 24.91 12.74
CA SER A 291 24.70 24.14 13.90
C SER A 291 23.64 23.93 15.00
N GLN A 292 22.60 24.76 15.02
CA GLN A 292 21.44 24.66 15.92
C GLN A 292 20.16 24.40 15.11
N SER A 293 19.33 23.49 15.61
CA SER A 293 18.03 23.14 15.02
C SER A 293 17.05 22.78 16.14
N SER A 294 15.78 23.10 15.95
CA SER A 294 14.67 22.74 16.86
C SER A 294 13.72 21.77 16.16
N PRO A 295 12.89 21.00 16.89
CA PRO A 295 11.74 20.33 16.28
C PRO A 295 10.90 21.31 15.46
N ASP A 296 10.38 20.85 14.33
CA ASP A 296 9.52 21.66 13.48
C ASP A 296 8.16 21.89 14.17
N PRO A 297 7.65 23.14 14.28
CA PRO A 297 6.45 23.44 15.04
C PRO A 297 5.15 22.94 14.40
N GLN A 298 5.16 22.60 13.10
CA GLN A 298 3.99 22.11 12.38
C GLN A 298 4.05 20.58 12.20
N TRP A 299 5.21 20.05 11.86
CA TRP A 299 5.39 18.66 11.44
C TRP A 299 6.21 17.79 12.39
N GLY A 300 7.02 18.39 13.27
CA GLY A 300 7.95 17.67 14.15
C GLY A 300 7.26 16.63 15.04
N GLU A 301 6.13 16.98 15.64
CA GLU A 301 5.36 16.06 16.49
C GLU A 301 4.65 14.95 15.67
N ALA A 302 4.16 15.26 14.48
CA ALA A 302 3.55 14.28 13.58
C ALA A 302 4.57 13.24 13.10
N ILE A 303 5.76 13.69 12.71
CA ILE A 303 6.88 12.82 12.29
C ILE A 303 7.43 12.02 13.48
N ALA A 304 7.51 12.61 14.68
CA ALA A 304 7.88 11.88 15.90
C ALA A 304 6.90 10.75 16.22
N ARG A 305 5.59 10.98 16.11
CA ARG A 305 4.56 9.93 16.24
C ARG A 305 4.69 8.85 15.17
N ALA A 306 4.87 9.22 13.91
CA ALA A 306 5.07 8.27 12.81
C ALA A 306 6.33 7.41 13.04
N ARG A 307 7.43 8.01 13.51
CA ARG A 307 8.67 7.31 13.86
C ARG A 307 8.50 6.34 15.04
N ALA A 308 7.74 6.73 16.06
CA ALA A 308 7.45 5.87 17.21
C ALA A 308 6.62 4.62 16.85
N LEU A 309 5.79 4.72 15.79
CA LEU A 309 4.98 3.61 15.27
C LEU A 309 5.75 2.64 14.35
N LEU A 310 6.96 2.98 13.89
CA LEU A 310 7.73 2.13 12.96
C LEU A 310 7.97 0.71 13.54
N PRO A 311 7.75 -0.37 12.75
CA PRO A 311 8.02 -1.73 13.19
C PRO A 311 9.50 -1.93 13.52
N ARG A 312 9.79 -2.21 14.79
CA ARG A 312 11.10 -2.63 15.30
C ARG A 312 11.09 -4.15 15.55
N PRO A 313 12.26 -4.84 15.55
CA PRO A 313 12.31 -6.28 15.83
C PRO A 313 11.53 -6.65 17.09
N LEU A 314 10.75 -7.73 17.05
CA LEU A 314 9.91 -8.17 18.16
C LEU A 314 10.79 -8.48 19.39
N ALA A 315 10.64 -7.68 20.46
CA ALA A 315 11.50 -7.79 21.63
C ALA A 315 10.83 -8.61 22.75
N GLY A 316 11.57 -9.58 23.30
CA GLY A 316 11.10 -10.37 24.44
C GLY A 316 10.13 -11.50 24.07
N TRP A 317 10.17 -11.95 22.82
CA TRP A 317 9.48 -13.14 22.31
C TRP A 317 10.42 -13.95 21.42
N THR A 318 10.43 -15.26 21.64
CA THR A 318 11.02 -16.25 20.74
C THR A 318 10.03 -16.57 19.62
N VAL A 319 10.49 -16.57 18.36
CA VAL A 319 9.65 -16.76 17.16
C VAL A 319 10.17 -17.94 16.34
N ALA A 320 9.27 -18.85 15.95
CA ALA A 320 9.58 -19.97 15.07
C ALA A 320 8.53 -20.10 13.95
N ALA A 321 8.96 -20.46 12.74
CA ALA A 321 8.08 -20.67 11.59
C ALA A 321 8.25 -22.08 11.02
N ILE A 322 7.15 -22.81 10.85
CA ILE A 322 7.14 -24.19 10.35
C ILE A 322 6.13 -24.33 9.21
N GLY A 323 6.62 -24.68 8.02
CA GLY A 323 5.81 -25.04 6.87
C GLY A 323 5.14 -26.40 7.05
N GLN A 324 3.82 -26.42 6.86
CA GLN A 324 2.95 -27.59 6.96
C GLN A 324 2.15 -27.74 5.65
N GLY A 325 2.83 -27.75 4.50
CA GLY A 325 2.21 -27.81 3.19
C GLY A 325 1.58 -26.47 2.77
N PRO A 326 0.25 -26.36 2.59
CA PRO A 326 -0.40 -25.12 2.12
C PRO A 326 -0.47 -24.00 3.19
N GLN A 327 0.12 -24.21 4.37
CA GLN A 327 0.10 -23.26 5.49
C GLN A 327 1.48 -23.21 6.18
N VAL A 328 1.76 -22.09 6.84
CA VAL A 328 2.88 -21.93 7.78
C VAL A 328 2.32 -21.66 9.17
N GLU A 329 2.75 -22.46 10.15
CA GLU A 329 2.52 -22.17 11.57
C GLU A 329 3.63 -21.23 12.06
N LEU A 330 3.25 -20.02 12.50
CA LEU A 330 4.13 -19.08 13.18
C LEU A 330 3.86 -19.13 14.68
N ALA A 331 4.78 -19.74 15.43
CA ALA A 331 4.74 -19.80 16.88
C ALA A 331 5.45 -18.57 17.49
N LEU A 332 4.76 -17.89 18.40
CA LEU A 332 5.25 -16.76 19.18
C LEU A 332 5.20 -17.16 20.66
N THR A 333 6.37 -17.35 21.28
CA THR A 333 6.48 -17.73 22.70
C THR A 333 7.12 -16.56 23.46
N PRO A 334 6.45 -15.99 24.47
CA PRO A 334 7.02 -14.86 25.21
C PRO A 334 8.10 -15.37 26.18
N ASP A 335 9.22 -14.65 26.26
CA ASP A 335 10.40 -15.09 27.04
C ASP A 335 10.19 -14.98 28.58
N ALA A 336 9.07 -14.40 29.00
CA ALA A 336 8.58 -14.26 30.37
C ALA A 336 7.05 -14.11 30.33
N GLU A 337 6.37 -14.10 31.48
CA GLU A 337 4.92 -13.79 31.48
C GLU A 337 4.65 -12.38 30.93
N ARG A 338 3.69 -12.29 29.99
CA ARG A 338 3.28 -11.05 29.31
C ARG A 338 1.77 -11.04 29.15
N GLY A 339 1.19 -9.83 29.08
CA GLY A 339 -0.23 -9.65 28.75
C GLY A 339 -0.54 -10.10 27.31
N ASP A 340 -1.76 -10.58 27.10
CA ASP A 340 -2.25 -11.01 25.78
C ASP A 340 -2.27 -9.82 24.78
N PRO A 341 -1.54 -9.86 23.65
CA PRO A 341 -1.54 -8.83 22.60
C PRO A 341 -2.88 -8.71 21.84
N GLY A 342 -3.82 -9.62 22.07
CA GLY A 342 -5.17 -9.63 21.50
C GLY A 342 -5.20 -10.22 20.10
N GLU A 343 -5.89 -9.58 19.16
CA GLU A 343 -5.82 -9.94 17.75
C GLU A 343 -4.44 -9.59 17.19
N ILE A 344 -3.86 -10.52 16.42
CA ILE A 344 -2.59 -10.35 15.71
C ILE A 344 -2.84 -10.55 14.22
N ARG A 345 -2.23 -9.72 13.37
CA ARG A 345 -2.11 -9.97 11.93
C ARG A 345 -0.67 -9.82 11.46
N PHE A 346 -0.25 -10.69 10.54
CA PHE A 346 1.02 -10.65 9.85
C PHE A 346 0.89 -10.06 8.44
N PHE A 347 1.85 -9.23 8.05
CA PHE A 347 1.99 -8.61 6.74
C PHE A 347 3.38 -8.95 6.17
N PRO A 348 3.51 -9.81 5.14
CA PRO A 348 4.79 -10.24 4.61
C PRO A 348 5.52 -9.11 3.87
N PHE A 349 6.84 -9.00 4.01
CA PHE A 349 7.63 -8.03 3.22
C PHE A 349 7.69 -8.38 1.73
N ALA A 350 7.59 -9.67 1.39
CA ALA A 350 7.63 -10.14 0.00
C ALA A 350 6.24 -10.54 -0.51
N GLU A 351 5.95 -10.15 -1.75
CA GLU A 351 4.76 -10.58 -2.50
C GLU A 351 4.79 -12.09 -2.79
N GLY A 352 3.61 -12.68 -3.02
CA GLY A 352 3.47 -14.09 -3.42
C GLY A 352 3.99 -15.12 -2.41
N LYS A 353 4.01 -14.82 -1.10
CA LYS A 353 4.40 -15.76 -0.02
C LYS A 353 3.22 -16.24 0.81
N ILE A 354 2.49 -15.31 1.40
CA ILE A 354 1.29 -15.53 2.23
C ILE A 354 0.09 -14.93 1.50
N GLU A 355 -1.02 -15.65 1.49
CA GLU A 355 -2.25 -15.29 0.76
C GLU A 355 -2.99 -14.12 1.46
N PRO A 356 -3.10 -12.91 0.87
CA PRO A 356 -3.62 -11.74 1.58
C PRO A 356 -5.10 -11.85 1.97
N SER A 357 -5.93 -12.40 1.08
CA SER A 357 -7.37 -12.59 1.32
C SER A 357 -7.73 -13.79 2.21
N ALA A 358 -6.78 -14.69 2.48
CA ALA A 358 -7.05 -15.82 3.35
C ALA A 358 -7.03 -15.38 4.84
N PRO A 359 -7.95 -15.88 5.68
CA PRO A 359 -7.98 -15.54 7.09
C PRO A 359 -6.76 -16.15 7.81
N GLN A 360 -6.06 -15.32 8.58
CA GLN A 360 -4.99 -15.77 9.47
C GLN A 360 -5.61 -16.14 10.83
N THR A 361 -5.46 -17.39 11.24
CA THR A 361 -6.11 -17.92 12.46
C THR A 361 -5.14 -17.89 13.63
N LEU A 362 -5.52 -17.22 14.72
CA LEU A 362 -4.72 -17.12 15.95
C LEU A 362 -5.23 -18.06 17.04
N ALA A 363 -4.52 -19.15 17.28
CA ALA A 363 -4.73 -20.04 18.43
C ALA A 363 -3.86 -19.63 19.63
N ARG A 364 -4.32 -19.96 20.84
CA ARG A 364 -3.65 -19.72 22.13
C ARG A 364 -3.43 -21.06 22.82
N ASP A 365 -2.19 -21.34 23.22
CA ASP A 365 -1.74 -22.62 23.78
C ASP A 365 -0.89 -22.34 25.03
N GLY A 366 -1.56 -22.18 26.17
CA GLY A 366 -0.95 -21.59 27.36
C GLY A 366 -0.50 -20.14 27.10
N SER A 367 0.79 -19.88 27.27
CA SER A 367 1.43 -18.60 26.94
C SER A 367 1.89 -18.49 25.47
N MET A 368 1.96 -19.60 24.75
CA MET A 368 2.36 -19.63 23.33
C MET A 368 1.18 -19.22 22.44
N LEU A 369 1.46 -18.38 21.45
CA LEU A 369 0.50 -17.97 20.42
C LEU A 369 0.88 -18.65 19.10
N LYS A 370 -0.09 -19.26 18.43
CA LYS A 370 0.10 -19.93 17.13
C LYS A 370 -0.72 -19.19 16.07
N LEU A 371 -0.04 -18.46 15.19
CA LEU A 371 -0.65 -17.75 14.07
C LEU A 371 -0.49 -18.59 12.80
N ILE A 372 -1.61 -19.07 12.25
CA ILE A 372 -1.63 -19.83 11.00
C ILE A 372 -1.65 -18.86 9.81
N LEU A 373 -0.65 -18.96 8.95
CA LEU A 373 -0.45 -18.14 7.77
C LEU A 373 -0.69 -19.00 6.51
N PRO A 374 -1.80 -18.79 5.76
CA PRO A 374 -2.04 -19.52 4.51
C PRO A 374 -1.00 -19.14 3.45
N VAL A 375 -0.36 -20.13 2.81
CA VAL A 375 0.61 -19.89 1.74
C VAL A 375 -0.13 -19.37 0.50
N ALA A 376 0.47 -18.43 -0.22
CA ALA A 376 -0.10 -17.91 -1.47
C ALA A 376 -0.38 -19.04 -2.47
N SER A 377 -1.56 -19.00 -3.09
CA SER A 377 -1.95 -19.93 -4.16
C SER A 377 -1.10 -19.75 -5.43
N GLN A 378 -0.74 -18.51 -5.76
CA GLN A 378 0.28 -18.18 -6.76
C GLN A 378 1.61 -17.86 -6.07
N ARG A 379 2.29 -18.89 -5.53
CA ARG A 379 3.57 -18.71 -4.83
C ARG A 379 4.70 -18.28 -5.79
N VAL A 380 5.25 -17.09 -5.57
CA VAL A 380 6.34 -16.53 -6.38
C VAL A 380 7.69 -16.76 -5.70
N GLY A 381 8.65 -17.36 -6.41
CA GLY A 381 10.03 -17.53 -5.95
C GLY A 381 10.23 -18.43 -4.71
N GLU A 382 11.45 -18.48 -4.19
CA GLU A 382 11.80 -19.25 -2.99
C GLU A 382 11.14 -18.68 -1.72
N PHE A 383 10.79 -19.56 -0.78
CA PHE A 383 10.17 -19.19 0.51
C PHE A 383 10.94 -19.81 1.68
N ALA A 384 12.23 -19.46 1.83
CA ALA A 384 13.10 -19.99 2.88
C ALA A 384 13.02 -19.23 4.22
N ARG A 385 12.33 -18.08 4.26
CA ARG A 385 12.23 -17.20 5.45
C ARG A 385 10.85 -16.56 5.55
N VAL A 386 10.35 -16.39 6.78
CA VAL A 386 9.15 -15.60 7.09
C VAL A 386 9.60 -14.25 7.62
N ALA A 387 9.53 -13.24 6.75
CA ALA A 387 9.92 -11.86 7.06
C ALA A 387 8.74 -10.91 6.80
N GLY A 388 8.45 -10.02 7.77
CA GLY A 388 7.30 -9.12 7.70
C GLY A 388 7.02 -8.38 9.00
N VAL A 389 5.82 -7.79 9.09
CA VAL A 389 5.33 -7.02 10.25
C VAL A 389 4.19 -7.76 10.92
N LEU A 390 4.25 -7.88 12.25
CA LEU A 390 3.14 -8.24 13.11
C LEU A 390 2.52 -6.97 13.70
N THR A 391 1.21 -6.78 13.52
CA THR A 391 0.41 -5.76 14.23
C THR A 391 -0.42 -6.43 15.31
N ALA A 392 -0.53 -5.83 16.50
CA ALA A 392 -1.30 -6.37 17.61
C ALA A 392 -2.30 -5.35 18.17
N SER A 393 -3.56 -5.76 18.35
CA SER A 393 -4.66 -4.90 18.84
C SER A 393 -4.40 -4.24 20.21
N LYS A 394 -3.57 -4.85 21.06
CA LYS A 394 -3.11 -4.32 22.35
C LYS A 394 -1.60 -4.05 22.39
N GLY A 395 -0.91 -4.22 21.25
CA GLY A 395 0.55 -4.15 21.14
C GLY A 395 1.30 -5.34 21.77
N PHE A 396 2.55 -5.50 21.37
CA PHE A 396 3.53 -6.37 22.03
C PHE A 396 4.24 -5.55 23.14
N GLY A 397 3.49 -5.25 24.21
CA GLY A 397 3.92 -4.29 25.22
C GLY A 397 4.06 -2.88 24.64
N ALA A 398 5.27 -2.32 24.65
CA ALA A 398 5.54 -0.97 24.11
C ALA A 398 5.61 -0.91 22.56
N GLN A 399 5.49 -2.04 21.85
CA GLN A 399 5.51 -2.11 20.39
C GLN A 399 4.10 -2.30 19.83
N ALA A 400 3.49 -1.24 19.28
CA ALA A 400 2.18 -1.34 18.60
C ALA A 400 2.24 -2.27 17.36
N ALA A 401 3.38 -2.25 16.67
CA ALA A 401 3.75 -3.21 15.64
C ALA A 401 5.22 -3.61 15.81
N ALA A 402 5.56 -4.82 15.36
CA ALA A 402 6.91 -5.37 15.42
C ALA A 402 7.28 -6.04 14.10
N SER A 403 8.56 -6.01 13.73
CA SER A 403 9.08 -6.78 12.61
C SER A 403 9.61 -8.14 13.07
N ILE A 404 9.47 -9.14 12.19
CA ILE A 404 10.09 -10.46 12.33
C ILE A 404 10.84 -10.82 11.05
N ASP A 405 11.91 -11.59 11.17
CA ASP A 405 12.60 -12.24 10.07
C ASP A 405 13.22 -13.55 10.58
N VAL A 406 12.54 -14.67 10.35
CA VAL A 406 12.92 -16.00 10.83
C VAL A 406 13.09 -17.00 9.69
N PRO A 407 14.03 -17.98 9.80
CA PRO A 407 14.09 -19.08 8.84
C PRO A 407 12.80 -19.92 8.89
N LEU A 408 12.36 -20.40 7.74
CA LEU A 408 11.24 -21.33 7.63
C LEU A 408 11.75 -22.78 7.72
N ALA A 409 11.33 -23.51 8.74
CA ALA A 409 11.54 -24.95 8.83
C ALA A 409 10.39 -25.71 8.13
N GLY A 410 10.53 -27.03 7.92
CA GLY A 410 9.49 -27.86 7.29
C GLY A 410 9.41 -27.67 5.78
N SER A 411 8.20 -27.82 5.21
CA SER A 411 7.98 -27.69 3.76
C SER A 411 6.69 -26.95 3.44
N VAL A 412 6.71 -26.17 2.36
CA VAL A 412 5.54 -25.43 1.86
C VAL A 412 5.22 -25.77 0.41
N VAL A 413 3.92 -25.90 0.13
CA VAL A 413 3.36 -25.96 -1.22
C VAL A 413 2.45 -24.76 -1.44
N ALA A 414 2.00 -24.52 -2.67
CA ALA A 414 1.01 -23.49 -2.94
C ALA A 414 -0.28 -23.73 -2.13
N GLY A 415 -0.90 -22.64 -1.65
CA GLY A 415 -2.20 -22.73 -1.00
C GLY A 415 -3.34 -23.04 -1.98
N PRO A 416 -4.53 -23.42 -1.47
CA PRO A 416 -5.74 -23.44 -2.29
C PRO A 416 -6.06 -22.02 -2.78
N ALA A 417 -6.49 -21.88 -4.03
CA ALA A 417 -6.94 -20.59 -4.55
C ALA A 417 -8.16 -20.09 -3.77
N VAL A 418 -8.12 -18.84 -3.29
CA VAL A 418 -9.24 -18.22 -2.57
C VAL A 418 -10.36 -17.93 -3.57
N PRO A 419 -11.61 -18.43 -3.35
CA PRO A 419 -12.73 -18.16 -4.24
C PRO A 419 -13.10 -16.67 -4.25
N GLY A 420 -12.58 -15.94 -5.24
CA GLY A 420 -12.76 -14.49 -5.40
C GLY A 420 -11.62 -13.81 -6.16
N ALA A 421 -10.39 -14.31 -6.05
CA ALA A 421 -9.22 -13.69 -6.70
C ALA A 421 -9.26 -13.80 -8.24
N ALA A 422 -9.88 -14.85 -8.78
CA ALA A 422 -10.04 -15.03 -10.22
C ALA A 422 -11.35 -14.37 -10.72
N ALA A 423 -11.20 -13.23 -11.41
CA ALA A 423 -12.23 -12.58 -12.22
C ALA A 423 -13.52 -12.16 -11.48
N ALA A 424 -13.39 -11.50 -10.33
CA ALA A 424 -14.48 -10.73 -9.73
C ALA A 424 -14.80 -9.46 -10.53
N LEU A 425 -15.49 -9.61 -11.67
CA LEU A 425 -16.40 -8.58 -12.15
C LEU A 425 -17.38 -8.23 -11.01
N PRO A 426 -17.77 -6.96 -10.83
CA PRO A 426 -18.58 -6.56 -9.69
C PRO A 426 -19.94 -7.28 -9.71
N ALA A 427 -20.15 -8.15 -8.72
CA ALA A 427 -21.40 -8.89 -8.50
C ALA A 427 -22.62 -7.98 -8.24
N GLN A 428 -22.45 -6.66 -8.22
CA GLN A 428 -23.52 -5.67 -8.29
C GLN A 428 -24.33 -5.78 -9.61
N TYR A 429 -23.78 -6.38 -10.67
CA TYR A 429 -24.53 -6.78 -11.87
C TYR A 429 -25.20 -8.16 -11.78
N ALA A 430 -24.97 -8.93 -10.71
CA ALA A 430 -25.80 -10.09 -10.35
C ALA A 430 -27.07 -9.68 -9.56
N GLY A 431 -27.43 -8.39 -9.59
CA GLY A 431 -28.60 -7.81 -8.92
C GLY A 431 -29.93 -8.11 -9.60
N ASN A 432 -30.20 -9.38 -9.97
CA ASN A 432 -31.53 -9.95 -10.18
C ASN A 432 -31.43 -11.46 -10.50
N ASP A 433 -31.82 -12.32 -9.57
CA ASP A 433 -32.14 -13.74 -9.83
C ASP A 433 -33.50 -13.93 -10.53
N GLY A 434 -33.96 -12.89 -11.25
CA GLY A 434 -34.94 -13.09 -12.31
C GLY A 434 -34.24 -13.86 -13.42
N ASN A 435 -34.72 -15.06 -13.74
CA ASN A 435 -34.15 -15.91 -14.79
C ASN A 435 -34.34 -15.24 -16.16
N VAL A 436 -33.43 -14.31 -16.51
CA VAL A 436 -33.35 -13.73 -17.84
C VAL A 436 -32.81 -14.83 -18.74
N ASP A 437 -33.71 -15.55 -19.39
CA ASP A 437 -33.40 -16.46 -20.47
C ASP A 437 -32.83 -15.64 -21.64
N ILE A 438 -31.54 -15.32 -21.57
CA ILE A 438 -30.77 -14.68 -22.63
C ILE A 438 -30.79 -15.65 -23.80
N SER A 439 -31.74 -15.45 -24.71
CA SER A 439 -31.88 -16.28 -25.90
C SER A 439 -30.56 -16.33 -26.66
N LEU A 440 -30.27 -17.47 -27.30
CA LEU A 440 -29.00 -17.68 -27.98
C LEU A 440 -28.66 -16.55 -28.98
N GLY A 441 -29.68 -15.95 -29.61
CA GLY A 441 -29.51 -14.77 -30.47
C GLY A 441 -29.03 -13.52 -29.72
N ILE A 442 -29.54 -13.24 -28.52
CA ILE A 442 -29.07 -12.12 -27.68
C ILE A 442 -27.66 -12.41 -27.15
N ALA A 443 -27.35 -13.63 -26.75
CA ALA A 443 -26.00 -14.04 -26.34
C ALA A 443 -24.99 -13.87 -27.48
N LEU A 444 -25.34 -14.30 -28.70
CA LEU A 444 -24.52 -14.10 -29.90
C LEU A 444 -24.38 -12.61 -30.28
N ALA A 445 -25.43 -11.80 -30.08
CA ALA A 445 -25.36 -10.35 -30.31
C ALA A 445 -24.40 -9.67 -29.32
N PHE A 446 -24.46 -10.00 -28.02
CA PHE A 446 -23.48 -9.50 -27.04
C PHE A 446 -22.05 -10.00 -27.32
N ALA A 447 -21.88 -11.25 -27.75
CA ALA A 447 -20.57 -11.77 -28.17
C ALA A 447 -20.02 -11.02 -29.40
N LEU A 448 -20.86 -10.67 -30.37
CA LEU A 448 -20.50 -9.87 -31.53
C LEU A 448 -20.10 -8.43 -31.13
N VAL A 449 -20.88 -7.79 -30.25
CA VAL A 449 -20.58 -6.43 -29.75
C VAL A 449 -19.30 -6.42 -28.91
N GLY A 450 -19.11 -7.39 -28.01
CA GLY A 450 -17.87 -7.54 -27.23
C GLY A 450 -16.66 -7.79 -28.12
N GLY A 451 -16.78 -8.68 -29.12
CA GLY A 451 -15.74 -8.91 -30.12
C GLY A 451 -15.39 -7.66 -30.93
N LEU A 452 -16.39 -6.86 -31.32
CA LEU A 452 -16.18 -5.58 -32.01
C LEU A 452 -15.46 -4.56 -31.11
N LEU A 453 -15.88 -4.42 -29.84
CA LEU A 453 -15.25 -3.52 -28.87
C LEU A 453 -13.79 -3.90 -28.58
N LEU A 454 -13.48 -5.20 -28.48
CA LEU A 454 -12.11 -5.68 -28.30
C LEU A 454 -11.21 -5.42 -29.53
N ASN A 455 -11.78 -5.43 -30.74
CA ASN A 455 -11.07 -4.98 -31.95
C ASN A 455 -10.97 -3.45 -32.05
N LEU A 456 -11.85 -2.71 -31.37
CA LEU A 456 -11.81 -1.24 -31.27
C LEU A 456 -10.85 -0.72 -30.19
N MET A 457 -10.20 -1.60 -29.43
CA MET A 457 -9.18 -1.22 -28.44
C MET A 457 -7.90 -0.74 -29.16
N PRO A 458 -7.35 0.45 -28.83
CA PRO A 458 -6.33 1.12 -29.66
C PRO A 458 -5.02 0.34 -29.83
N CYS A 459 -4.73 -0.59 -28.91
CA CYS A 459 -3.57 -1.50 -28.98
C CYS A 459 -3.61 -2.46 -30.19
N VAL A 460 -4.80 -2.74 -30.75
CA VAL A 460 -4.99 -3.73 -31.84
C VAL A 460 -4.94 -3.07 -33.23
N PHE A 461 -5.07 -1.75 -33.30
CA PHE A 461 -5.11 -0.98 -34.56
C PHE A 461 -3.94 -1.26 -35.53
N PRO A 462 -2.67 -1.39 -35.10
CA PRO A 462 -1.56 -1.68 -36.02
C PRO A 462 -1.75 -3.00 -36.80
N VAL A 463 -2.29 -4.04 -36.13
CA VAL A 463 -2.51 -5.37 -36.72
C VAL A 463 -3.72 -5.35 -37.67
N LEU A 464 -4.76 -4.58 -37.35
CA LEU A 464 -5.92 -4.39 -38.22
C LEU A 464 -5.55 -3.62 -39.50
N SER A 465 -4.81 -2.51 -39.37
CA SER A 465 -4.33 -1.72 -40.50
C SER A 465 -3.51 -2.55 -41.49
N LEU A 466 -2.61 -3.42 -40.99
CA LEU A 466 -1.80 -4.30 -41.84
C LEU A 466 -2.66 -5.29 -42.66
N LYS A 467 -3.78 -5.79 -42.10
CA LYS A 467 -4.72 -6.66 -42.81
C LYS A 467 -5.53 -5.89 -43.85
N VAL A 468 -6.03 -4.69 -43.51
CA VAL A 468 -6.78 -3.83 -44.45
C VAL A 468 -5.92 -3.49 -45.68
N LEU A 469 -4.63 -3.16 -45.47
CA LEU A 469 -3.69 -2.89 -46.57
C LEU A 469 -3.45 -4.12 -47.46
N ARG A 470 -3.37 -5.33 -46.90
CA ARG A 470 -3.28 -6.57 -47.71
C ARG A 470 -4.53 -6.83 -48.54
N PHE A 471 -5.73 -6.47 -48.05
CA PHE A 471 -6.95 -6.58 -48.84
C PHE A 471 -7.05 -5.50 -49.94
N ALA A 472 -6.55 -4.28 -49.69
CA ALA A 472 -6.51 -3.21 -50.69
C ALA A 472 -5.54 -3.49 -51.85
N ALA A 473 -4.54 -4.36 -51.64
CA ALA A 473 -3.55 -4.76 -52.65
C ALA A 473 -4.07 -5.83 -53.64
N HIS A 474 -5.30 -6.32 -53.50
CA HIS A 474 -5.94 -7.25 -54.43
C HIS A 474 -7.23 -6.63 -54.97
N GLY A 475 -7.38 -6.62 -56.29
CA GLY A 475 -8.47 -5.91 -56.97
C GLY A 475 -9.87 -6.37 -56.55
N PHE A 476 -10.87 -5.50 -56.77
CA PHE A 476 -12.22 -5.51 -56.18
C PHE A 476 -13.15 -6.71 -56.51
N ASP A 477 -12.66 -7.96 -56.59
CA ASP A 477 -13.53 -9.13 -56.61
C ASP A 477 -14.19 -9.37 -55.24
N ARG A 478 -15.46 -8.96 -55.15
CA ARG A 478 -16.32 -9.16 -53.99
C ARG A 478 -16.54 -10.64 -53.64
N SER A 479 -16.30 -11.57 -54.57
CA SER A 479 -16.38 -13.02 -54.32
C SER A 479 -15.16 -13.48 -53.53
N ALA A 480 -13.94 -13.30 -54.06
CA ALA A 480 -12.69 -13.62 -53.37
C ALA A 480 -12.61 -12.98 -51.97
N MET A 481 -12.97 -11.70 -51.84
CA MET A 481 -12.99 -11.01 -50.53
C MET A 481 -13.88 -11.72 -49.49
N ARG A 482 -15.05 -12.23 -49.88
CA ARG A 482 -15.96 -12.98 -48.99
C ARG A 482 -15.38 -14.34 -48.61
N VAL A 483 -14.78 -15.05 -49.57
CA VAL A 483 -14.14 -16.36 -49.31
C VAL A 483 -12.97 -16.20 -48.35
N HIS A 484 -12.10 -15.19 -48.53
CA HIS A 484 -11.00 -14.92 -47.60
C HIS A 484 -11.49 -14.49 -46.21
N GLY A 485 -12.55 -13.68 -46.12
CA GLY A 485 -13.17 -13.30 -44.85
C GLY A 485 -13.75 -14.50 -44.08
N LEU A 486 -14.47 -15.38 -44.77
CA LEU A 486 -15.03 -16.60 -44.18
C LEU A 486 -13.93 -17.60 -43.79
N ALA A 487 -12.90 -17.79 -44.62
CA ALA A 487 -11.76 -18.64 -44.29
C ALA A 487 -10.99 -18.13 -43.06
N PHE A 488 -10.80 -16.81 -42.94
CA PHE A 488 -10.20 -16.22 -41.74
C PHE A 488 -11.07 -16.40 -40.49
N ALA A 489 -12.38 -16.16 -40.59
CA ALA A 489 -13.31 -16.37 -39.48
C ALA A 489 -13.37 -17.84 -39.04
N ALA A 490 -13.45 -18.78 -39.99
CA ALA A 490 -13.41 -20.21 -39.73
C ALA A 490 -12.09 -20.65 -39.09
N GLY A 491 -10.96 -20.09 -39.53
CA GLY A 491 -9.65 -20.31 -38.92
C GLY A 491 -9.60 -19.85 -37.46
N VAL A 492 -10.06 -18.62 -37.17
CA VAL A 492 -10.12 -18.08 -35.80
C VAL A 492 -11.02 -18.92 -34.91
N ILE A 493 -12.23 -19.26 -35.37
CA ILE A 493 -13.17 -20.13 -34.63
C ILE A 493 -12.54 -21.50 -34.38
N GLY A 494 -11.96 -22.13 -35.41
CA GLY A 494 -11.27 -23.42 -35.31
C GLY A 494 -10.12 -23.41 -34.32
N SER A 495 -9.29 -22.36 -34.30
CA SER A 495 -8.22 -22.20 -33.31
C SER A 495 -8.77 -22.07 -31.88
N PHE A 496 -9.81 -21.25 -31.65
CA PHE A 496 -10.41 -21.13 -30.32
C PHE A 496 -11.13 -22.41 -29.86
N TRP A 497 -11.76 -23.15 -30.76
CA TRP A 497 -12.39 -24.45 -30.44
C TRP A 497 -11.36 -25.54 -30.16
N LEU A 498 -10.27 -25.63 -30.92
CA LEU A 498 -9.16 -26.54 -30.65
C LEU A 498 -8.51 -26.22 -29.30
N LEU A 499 -8.35 -24.93 -28.99
CA LEU A 499 -7.83 -24.46 -27.71
C LEU A 499 -8.77 -24.84 -26.56
N ALA A 500 -10.07 -24.55 -26.67
CA ALA A 500 -11.07 -24.93 -25.67
C ALA A 500 -11.11 -26.46 -25.46
N GLY A 501 -11.05 -27.25 -26.53
CA GLY A 501 -11.01 -28.72 -26.46
C GLY A 501 -9.76 -29.26 -25.74
N LEU A 502 -8.58 -28.71 -26.06
CA LEU A 502 -7.33 -29.05 -25.37
C LEU A 502 -7.42 -28.77 -23.86
N LEU A 503 -8.08 -27.69 -23.47
CA LEU A 503 -8.21 -27.28 -22.07
C LEU A 503 -9.24 -28.09 -21.29
N LEU A 504 -10.35 -28.45 -21.93
CA LEU A 504 -11.31 -29.38 -21.34
C LEU A 504 -10.67 -30.76 -21.14
N ALA A 505 -9.81 -31.21 -22.06
CA ALA A 505 -9.03 -32.44 -21.91
C ALA A 505 -7.98 -32.34 -20.78
N LEU A 506 -7.21 -31.25 -20.71
CA LEU A 506 -6.22 -31.04 -19.64
C LEU A 506 -6.87 -30.88 -18.26
N ARG A 507 -8.04 -30.24 -18.17
CA ARG A 507 -8.81 -30.13 -16.93
C ARG A 507 -9.41 -31.47 -16.51
N ALA A 508 -9.90 -32.27 -17.45
CA ALA A 508 -10.33 -33.66 -17.18
C ALA A 508 -9.16 -34.55 -16.73
N ALA A 509 -7.93 -34.24 -17.13
CA ALA A 509 -6.69 -34.86 -16.64
C ALA A 509 -6.19 -34.28 -15.29
N GLY A 510 -6.97 -33.41 -14.62
CA GLY A 510 -6.65 -32.85 -13.30
C GLY A 510 -5.83 -31.56 -13.30
N GLY A 511 -5.55 -30.96 -14.47
CA GLY A 511 -4.82 -29.70 -14.57
C GLY A 511 -5.71 -28.47 -14.40
N GLU A 512 -5.67 -27.84 -13.22
CA GLU A 512 -6.22 -26.48 -12.99
C GLU A 512 -5.33 -25.41 -13.64
N LEU A 513 -5.29 -25.39 -14.98
CA LEU A 513 -4.50 -24.45 -15.78
C LEU A 513 -5.27 -23.15 -16.06
N GLY A 514 -4.97 -22.11 -15.28
CA GLY A 514 -5.50 -20.75 -15.49
C GLY A 514 -4.94 -20.11 -16.77
N TRP A 515 -5.83 -19.50 -17.57
CA TRP A 515 -5.42 -18.79 -18.79
C TRP A 515 -4.76 -17.45 -18.52
N GLY A 516 -3.77 -17.11 -19.33
CA GLY A 516 -3.01 -15.86 -19.24
C GLY A 516 -1.73 -15.95 -18.40
N PHE A 517 -1.57 -16.90 -17.47
CA PHE A 517 -0.35 -17.02 -16.66
C PHE A 517 0.92 -17.21 -17.52
N GLN A 518 0.80 -17.89 -18.66
CA GLN A 518 1.87 -18.04 -19.65
C GLN A 518 2.41 -16.69 -20.13
N LEU A 519 1.57 -15.67 -20.27
CA LEU A 519 1.94 -14.31 -20.70
C LEU A 519 2.68 -13.51 -19.62
N GLN A 520 2.77 -14.01 -18.38
CA GLN A 520 3.63 -13.45 -17.33
C GLN A 520 5.03 -14.07 -17.35
N SER A 521 5.23 -15.20 -18.03
CA SER A 521 6.52 -15.88 -18.06
C SER A 521 7.48 -15.23 -19.08
N PRO A 522 8.70 -14.81 -18.70
CA PRO A 522 9.64 -14.16 -19.61
C PRO A 522 9.96 -14.99 -20.86
N ALA A 523 10.03 -16.31 -20.73
CA ALA A 523 10.29 -17.21 -21.85
C ALA A 523 9.21 -17.13 -22.93
N VAL A 524 7.92 -17.20 -22.56
CA VAL A 524 6.81 -17.12 -23.52
C VAL A 524 6.70 -15.71 -24.12
N ILE A 525 6.95 -14.65 -23.34
CA ILE A 525 7.00 -13.27 -23.87
C ILE A 525 8.10 -13.15 -24.94
N VAL A 526 9.30 -13.68 -24.67
CA VAL A 526 10.41 -13.69 -25.64
C VAL A 526 10.09 -14.54 -26.87
N SER A 527 9.54 -15.75 -26.71
CA SER A 527 9.11 -16.58 -27.84
C SER A 527 8.04 -15.90 -28.71
N LEU A 528 7.08 -15.21 -28.08
CA LEU A 528 6.03 -14.48 -28.78
C LEU A 528 6.57 -13.22 -29.48
N ALA A 529 7.54 -12.53 -28.88
CA ALA A 529 8.23 -11.41 -29.51
C ALA A 529 9.04 -11.89 -30.73
N VAL A 530 9.81 -12.98 -30.61
CA VAL A 530 10.53 -13.57 -31.76
C VAL A 530 9.54 -13.94 -32.87
N LEU A 531 8.42 -14.59 -32.55
CA LEU A 531 7.38 -14.98 -33.52
C LEU A 531 6.70 -13.81 -34.25
N PHE A 532 6.75 -12.58 -33.71
CA PHE A 532 6.16 -11.39 -34.33
C PHE A 532 7.17 -10.43 -34.96
N PHE A 533 8.47 -10.54 -34.64
CA PHE A 533 9.52 -9.64 -35.13
C PHE A 533 10.58 -10.32 -36.02
N VAL A 534 10.50 -11.65 -36.21
CA VAL A 534 11.37 -12.46 -37.08
C VAL A 534 10.54 -13.28 -38.06
#